data_AF-C5P670-F1
#
_entry.id   AF-C5P670-F1
#
_cell.length_a   1.000
_cell.length_b   1.000
_cell.length_c   1.000
_cell.angle_alpha   90.00
_cell.angle_beta   90.00
_cell.angle_gamma   90.00
#
_symmetry.space_group_name_H-M   'P 1'
#
loop_
_entity.id
_entity.type
_entity.pdbx_description
1 polymer ?
#
loop_
_entity_poly.entity_id
_entity_poly.type
_entity_poly.pdbx_seq_one_letter_code
_entity_poly.pdbx_strand_id
1 'polypeptide(L)'
;MMASHSAPSNVPLSDIDNQYWNERSERRTAALHQLKAVLKEKLCREQVPPPFWAFCQVADVSKLEEMVLIVQQAPNAKIAQLCLEPTIKDCDSAIARWLQNLNRSTTASRNCKERDQSKCVLTGWEEPDTAHIYTHSLIKASGREPRAVGRFWDILGLFWEEERVEQWKKEIFSDPRDLKAPKDGCFNMISLDKHPHALWGAGRFALRPKELSADLKELKVEFHWQPKPSHETEEIDLLTEPATSRGLYKYGGRGLPVPTGTYKEDDDPDKLPLPSWPLLEMQWHLQRIAGMSGAAEASGDLDHNDDDDDGKEMPTYDRDANVRSVRAIFEWLRLLPENEQSTPPPMSVNPRVGARFAPA
;
A
#
# COMPACT_ATOMS: atom_id res chain seq x y z
N MET A 1 7.81 -37.48 -22.95
CA MET A 1 7.26 -37.70 -21.59
C MET A 1 7.52 -36.44 -20.80
N MET A 2 6.48 -35.97 -20.11
CA MET A 2 6.26 -34.59 -19.73
C MET A 2 7.29 -34.06 -18.73
N ALA A 3 7.77 -32.83 -18.98
CA ALA A 3 8.50 -32.03 -18.02
C ALA A 3 7.53 -31.59 -16.92
N SER A 4 7.77 -32.06 -15.70
CA SER A 4 7.12 -31.60 -14.49
C SER A 4 7.38 -30.10 -14.32
N HIS A 5 6.37 -29.28 -14.58
CA HIS A 5 6.39 -27.87 -14.21
C HIS A 5 6.17 -27.81 -12.70
N SER A 6 7.25 -27.65 -11.95
CA SER A 6 7.19 -27.28 -10.53
C SER A 6 6.53 -25.90 -10.44
N ALA A 7 5.45 -25.81 -9.65
CA ALA A 7 4.83 -24.53 -9.32
C ALA A 7 5.89 -23.55 -8.80
N PRO A 8 5.83 -22.26 -9.18
CA PRO A 8 6.75 -21.27 -8.67
C PRO A 8 6.57 -21.19 -7.15
N SER A 9 7.68 -21.28 -6.42
CA SER A 9 7.71 -21.08 -4.97
C SER A 9 7.45 -19.60 -4.66
N ASN A 10 6.19 -19.19 -4.75
CA ASN A 10 5.70 -17.84 -4.50
C ASN A 10 5.62 -17.55 -2.99
N VAL A 11 6.69 -17.79 -2.24
CA VAL A 11 6.76 -17.27 -0.86
C VAL A 11 7.44 -15.90 -0.94
N PRO A 12 6.70 -14.80 -0.69
CA PRO A 12 7.26 -13.47 -0.46
C PRO A 12 8.54 -13.45 0.37
N LEU A 13 9.55 -12.66 -0.04
CA LEU A 13 10.73 -12.36 0.80
C LEU A 13 10.36 -11.74 2.18
N SER A 14 9.17 -11.14 2.29
CA SER A 14 8.60 -10.60 3.54
C SER A 14 8.09 -11.68 4.52
N ASP A 15 8.11 -12.95 4.14
CA ASP A 15 7.73 -14.09 4.99
C ASP A 15 8.92 -14.77 5.68
N ILE A 16 10.14 -14.28 5.45
CA ILE A 16 11.35 -14.75 6.12
C ILE A 16 11.42 -14.22 7.56
N ASP A 17 11.74 -15.09 8.51
CA ASP A 17 12.07 -14.78 9.91
C ASP A 17 11.01 -14.02 10.72
N ASN A 18 9.75 -14.48 10.71
CA ASN A 18 8.64 -13.95 11.54
C ASN A 18 8.20 -12.51 11.24
N GLN A 19 8.66 -11.90 10.15
CA GLN A 19 8.29 -10.53 9.77
C GLN A 19 6.78 -10.30 9.57
N TYR A 20 6.01 -11.36 9.33
CA TYR A 20 4.55 -11.30 9.29
C TYR A 20 3.90 -11.01 10.66
N TRP A 21 4.65 -11.17 11.78
CA TRP A 21 4.24 -10.76 13.13
C TRP A 21 4.68 -9.33 13.50
N ASN A 22 5.13 -8.52 12.54
CA ASN A 22 5.83 -7.24 12.79
C ASN A 22 7.17 -7.39 13.54
N GLU A 23 7.79 -8.56 13.52
CA GLU A 23 9.11 -8.76 14.15
C GLU A 23 10.22 -8.47 13.13
N ARG A 24 11.13 -7.53 13.43
CA ARG A 24 12.19 -7.14 12.48
C ARG A 24 13.24 -8.23 12.34
N SER A 25 13.66 -8.51 11.11
CA SER A 25 14.85 -9.30 10.83
C SER A 25 16.12 -8.49 11.06
N GLU A 26 17.25 -9.17 11.27
CA GLU A 26 18.56 -8.51 11.41
C GLU A 26 18.92 -7.68 10.17
N ARG A 27 18.63 -8.19 8.97
CA ARG A 27 18.87 -7.48 7.70
C ARG A 27 18.07 -6.18 7.62
N ARG A 28 16.78 -6.20 7.99
CA ARG A 28 15.95 -4.99 8.03
C ARG A 28 16.50 -4.00 9.05
N THR A 29 16.82 -4.46 10.26
CA THR A 29 17.41 -3.62 11.30
C THR A 29 18.67 -2.91 10.80
N ALA A 30 19.59 -3.64 10.15
CA ALA A 30 20.79 -3.05 9.55
C ALA A 30 20.46 -1.99 8.48
N ALA A 31 19.53 -2.27 7.56
CA ALA A 31 19.10 -1.31 6.54
C ALA A 31 18.49 -0.04 7.14
N LEU A 32 17.65 -0.16 8.18
CA LEU A 32 17.06 1.00 8.87
C LEU A 32 18.10 1.83 9.61
N HIS A 33 19.14 1.21 10.19
CA HIS A 33 20.26 1.93 10.80
C HIS A 33 21.01 2.78 9.78
N GLN A 34 21.28 2.23 8.59
CA GLN A 34 21.92 2.97 7.51
C GLN A 34 21.02 4.09 6.98
N LEU A 35 19.72 3.82 6.81
CA LEU A 35 18.75 4.83 6.38
C LEU A 35 18.64 5.98 7.38
N LYS A 36 18.60 5.69 8.68
CA LYS A 36 18.61 6.72 9.72
C LYS A 36 19.88 7.57 9.70
N ALA A 37 21.04 6.95 9.53
CA ALA A 37 22.32 7.66 9.46
C ALA A 37 22.32 8.65 8.28
N VAL A 38 21.85 8.20 7.12
CA VAL A 38 21.78 9.01 5.90
C VAL A 38 20.73 10.12 6.00
N LEU A 39 19.56 9.87 6.60
CA LEU A 39 18.56 10.88 6.90
C LEU A 39 19.11 12.00 7.80
N LYS A 40 19.85 11.62 8.84
CA LYS A 40 20.48 12.57 9.74
C LYS A 40 21.56 13.38 9.03
N GLU A 41 22.45 12.73 8.28
CA GLU A 41 23.58 13.38 7.62
C GLU A 41 23.15 14.29 6.46
N LYS A 42 22.27 13.80 5.58
CA LYS A 42 21.95 14.49 4.32
C LYS A 42 20.71 15.36 4.39
N LEU A 43 19.74 14.99 5.24
CA LEU A 43 18.45 15.69 5.35
C LEU A 43 18.31 16.46 6.68
N CYS A 44 19.26 16.34 7.62
CA CYS A 44 19.14 16.89 8.98
C CYS A 44 17.87 16.41 9.71
N ARG A 45 17.42 15.19 9.43
CA ARG A 45 16.17 14.62 9.92
C ARG A 45 16.47 13.48 10.91
N GLU A 46 16.11 13.67 12.18
CA GLU A 46 16.32 12.66 13.23
C GLU A 46 15.10 11.76 13.47
N GLN A 47 13.90 12.27 13.16
CA GLN A 47 12.63 11.58 13.28
C GLN A 47 11.85 11.67 11.95
N VAL A 48 10.96 10.72 11.74
CA VAL A 48 10.15 10.62 10.52
C VAL A 48 8.66 10.52 10.87
N PRO A 49 7.75 10.89 9.94
CA PRO A 49 6.33 10.69 10.13
C PRO A 49 5.98 9.20 10.31
N PRO A 50 4.97 8.86 11.16
CA PRO A 50 4.56 7.48 11.39
C PRO A 50 4.22 6.67 10.13
N PRO A 51 3.55 7.22 9.09
CA PRO A 51 3.31 6.48 7.85
C PRO A 51 4.61 6.05 7.18
N PHE A 52 5.58 6.94 7.02
CA PHE A 52 6.87 6.61 6.40
C PHE A 52 7.63 5.55 7.23
N TRP A 53 7.67 5.70 8.56
CA TRP A 53 8.25 4.69 9.44
C TRP A 53 7.57 3.32 9.24
N ALA A 54 6.24 3.28 9.19
CA ALA A 54 5.47 2.05 9.04
C ALA A 54 5.68 1.39 7.67
N PHE A 55 5.77 2.17 6.57
CA PHE A 55 6.18 1.65 5.26
C PHE A 55 7.55 0.97 5.35
N CYS A 56 8.53 1.61 6.01
CA CYS A 56 9.87 1.02 6.19
C CYS A 56 9.85 -0.30 6.98
N GLN A 57 8.88 -0.52 7.87
CA GLN A 57 8.77 -1.79 8.61
C GLN A 57 8.28 -2.96 7.76
N VAL A 58 7.55 -2.71 6.67
CA VAL A 58 6.94 -3.78 5.82
C VAL A 58 7.47 -3.83 4.39
N ALA A 59 8.27 -2.84 3.99
CA ALA A 59 8.91 -2.75 2.69
C ALA A 59 9.80 -3.96 2.38
N ASP A 60 10.04 -4.24 1.10
CA ASP A 60 11.10 -5.15 0.70
C ASP A 60 12.46 -4.58 1.14
N VAL A 61 13.28 -5.39 1.80
CA VAL A 61 14.52 -4.90 2.42
C VAL A 61 15.51 -4.39 1.36
N SER A 62 15.51 -5.00 0.18
CA SER A 62 16.25 -4.54 -1.00
C SER A 62 15.87 -3.12 -1.41
N LYS A 63 14.60 -2.72 -1.28
CA LYS A 63 14.17 -1.34 -1.55
C LYS A 63 14.67 -0.36 -0.51
N LEU A 64 14.75 -0.76 0.76
CA LEU A 64 15.39 0.07 1.79
C LEU A 64 16.88 0.26 1.52
N GLU A 65 17.58 -0.80 1.14
CA GLU A 65 18.99 -0.77 0.76
C GLU A 65 19.20 0.12 -0.49
N GLU A 66 18.31 0.05 -1.48
CA GLU A 66 18.31 0.91 -2.66
C GLU A 66 18.12 2.40 -2.29
N MET A 67 17.16 2.71 -1.41
CA MET A 67 16.98 4.09 -0.91
C MET A 67 18.24 4.62 -0.21
N VAL A 68 18.86 3.79 0.62
CA VAL A 68 20.12 4.13 1.30
C VAL A 68 21.20 4.46 0.28
N LEU A 69 21.42 3.58 -0.69
CA LEU A 69 22.44 3.73 -1.73
C LEU A 69 22.26 5.03 -2.50
N ILE A 70 21.03 5.34 -2.90
CA ILE A 70 20.71 6.52 -3.72
C ILE A 70 20.97 7.81 -2.95
N VAL A 71 20.59 7.87 -1.69
CA VAL A 71 20.80 9.08 -0.88
C VAL A 71 22.27 9.22 -0.47
N GLN A 72 23.01 8.12 -0.31
CA GLN A 72 24.46 8.15 -0.12
C GLN A 72 25.22 8.67 -1.34
N GLN A 73 24.81 8.23 -2.54
CA GLN A 73 25.42 8.62 -3.81
C GLN A 73 24.96 9.99 -4.32
N ALA A 74 23.98 10.61 -3.66
CA ALA A 74 23.51 11.94 -4.05
C ALA A 74 24.66 12.96 -3.99
N PRO A 75 24.92 13.72 -5.09
CA PRO A 75 26.06 14.63 -5.17
C PRO A 75 26.10 15.73 -4.09
N ASN A 76 24.93 16.08 -3.54
CA ASN A 76 24.80 17.04 -2.46
C ASN A 76 23.47 16.87 -1.70
N ALA A 77 23.37 17.55 -0.56
CA ALA A 77 22.18 17.51 0.30
C ALA A 77 20.88 17.91 -0.41
N LYS A 78 20.93 18.82 -1.38
CA LYS A 78 19.74 19.25 -2.14
C LYS A 78 19.20 18.13 -3.03
N ILE A 79 20.08 17.39 -3.72
CA ILE A 79 19.66 16.22 -4.51
C ILE A 79 19.16 15.11 -3.59
N ALA A 80 19.85 14.85 -2.48
CA ALA A 80 19.41 13.88 -1.46
C ALA A 80 18.00 14.20 -0.94
N GLN A 81 17.74 15.46 -0.58
CA GLN A 81 16.42 15.94 -0.17
C GLN A 81 15.38 15.74 -1.29
N LEU A 82 15.69 16.10 -2.53
CA LEU A 82 14.77 15.91 -3.65
C LEU A 82 14.43 14.43 -3.90
N CYS A 83 15.33 13.50 -3.58
CA CYS A 83 15.08 12.06 -3.75
C CYS A 83 14.14 11.49 -2.68
N LEU A 84 14.25 11.93 -1.42
CA LEU A 84 13.60 11.22 -0.30
C LEU A 84 12.53 12.04 0.43
N GLU A 85 12.63 13.37 0.48
CA GLU A 85 11.65 14.22 1.16
C GLU A 85 10.23 14.12 0.57
N PRO A 86 10.03 14.02 -0.76
CA PRO A 86 8.71 13.79 -1.34
C PRO A 86 8.12 12.45 -0.87
N THR A 87 8.92 11.38 -0.89
CA THR A 87 8.51 10.04 -0.43
C THR A 87 8.06 10.06 1.03
N ILE A 88 8.83 10.71 1.90
CA ILE A 88 8.48 10.83 3.33
C ILE A 88 7.12 11.50 3.51
N LYS A 89 6.85 12.58 2.77
CA LYS A 89 5.59 13.34 2.86
C LYS A 89 4.41 12.61 2.24
N ASP A 90 4.62 11.94 1.12
CA ASP A 90 3.54 11.34 0.36
C ASP A 90 3.05 10.01 0.96
N CYS A 91 3.84 9.37 1.84
CA CYS A 91 3.41 8.18 2.60
C CYS A 91 2.10 8.42 3.38
N ASP A 92 1.94 9.60 3.99
CA ASP A 92 0.71 9.96 4.71
C ASP A 92 -0.49 10.06 3.76
N SER A 93 -0.30 10.76 2.63
CA SER A 93 -1.33 10.90 1.60
C SER A 93 -1.72 9.55 0.98
N ALA A 94 -0.78 8.61 0.82
CA ALA A 94 -1.07 7.27 0.32
C ALA A 94 -1.99 6.50 1.26
N ILE A 95 -1.73 6.55 2.58
CA ILE A 95 -2.52 5.83 3.58
C ILE A 95 -3.86 6.51 3.83
N ALA A 96 -3.90 7.83 3.90
CA ALA A 96 -5.16 8.57 4.00
C ALA A 96 -6.10 8.21 2.84
N ARG A 97 -5.56 8.14 1.61
CA ARG A 97 -6.36 7.79 0.43
C ARG A 97 -6.76 6.31 0.39
N TRP A 98 -5.89 5.42 0.88
CA TRP A 98 -6.21 4.01 1.06
C TRP A 98 -7.40 3.80 2.02
N LEU A 99 -7.44 4.52 3.15
CA LEU A 99 -8.48 4.35 4.16
C LEU A 99 -9.83 4.99 3.78
N GLN A 100 -9.91 5.75 2.69
CA GLN A 100 -11.17 6.30 2.18
C GLN A 100 -12.03 5.17 1.59
N ASN A 101 -12.81 4.47 2.42
CA ASN A 101 -13.72 3.43 1.96
C ASN A 101 -15.12 4.00 1.70
N LEU A 102 -15.55 3.94 0.43
CA LEU A 102 -16.91 4.32 -0.02
C LEU A 102 -17.63 3.09 -0.58
N ASN A 103 -18.93 2.91 -0.31
CA ASN A 103 -19.81 1.90 -0.94
C ASN A 103 -20.38 2.41 -2.30
N ARG A 104 -20.93 1.65 -3.27
CA ARG A 104 -20.71 0.30 -3.86
C ARG A 104 -21.06 0.35 -5.38
N SER A 105 -20.48 -0.58 -6.15
CA SER A 105 -20.96 -1.09 -7.45
C SER A 105 -21.90 -2.30 -7.25
N THR A 106 -22.98 -2.45 -8.04
CA THR A 106 -24.11 -3.36 -7.71
C THR A 106 -23.94 -4.81 -8.20
N THR A 107 -23.30 -5.06 -9.35
CA THR A 107 -23.20 -6.41 -9.95
C THR A 107 -22.07 -7.25 -9.34
N ALA A 108 -20.85 -6.73 -9.23
CA ALA A 108 -19.71 -7.43 -8.61
C ALA A 108 -20.02 -7.83 -7.15
N SER A 109 -20.73 -6.94 -6.46
CA SER A 109 -21.36 -7.12 -5.17
C SER A 109 -22.20 -8.40 -5.04
N ARG A 110 -23.05 -8.70 -6.04
CA ARG A 110 -23.94 -9.86 -6.02
C ARG A 110 -23.13 -11.14 -6.20
N ASN A 111 -22.22 -11.15 -7.16
CA ASN A 111 -21.33 -12.29 -7.42
C ASN A 111 -20.47 -12.62 -6.19
N CYS A 112 -19.93 -11.60 -5.50
CA CYS A 112 -19.15 -11.83 -4.27
C CYS A 112 -19.98 -12.52 -3.19
N LYS A 113 -21.22 -12.08 -2.97
CA LYS A 113 -22.13 -12.74 -2.01
C LYS A 113 -22.49 -14.15 -2.46
N GLU A 114 -22.71 -14.37 -3.76
CA GLU A 114 -22.99 -15.69 -4.32
C GLU A 114 -21.83 -16.66 -4.07
N ARG A 115 -20.61 -16.25 -4.43
CA ARG A 115 -19.36 -17.01 -4.17
C ARG A 115 -19.21 -17.37 -2.68
N ASP A 116 -19.47 -16.41 -1.80
CA ASP A 116 -19.30 -16.59 -0.35
C ASP A 116 -20.57 -17.17 0.31
N GLN A 117 -21.48 -17.78 -0.47
CA GLN A 117 -22.71 -18.43 0.01
C GLN A 117 -23.61 -17.53 0.88
N SER A 118 -23.59 -16.23 0.59
CA SER A 118 -24.28 -15.15 1.34
C SER A 118 -23.93 -15.15 2.83
N LYS A 119 -22.70 -15.52 3.17
CA LYS A 119 -22.18 -15.55 4.53
C LYS A 119 -20.90 -14.75 4.66
N CYS A 120 -20.67 -14.19 5.85
CA CYS A 120 -19.39 -13.60 6.15
C CYS A 120 -18.30 -14.67 6.17
N VAL A 121 -17.22 -14.43 5.42
CA VAL A 121 -16.11 -15.38 5.28
C VAL A 121 -15.29 -15.58 6.55
N LEU A 122 -15.44 -14.66 7.50
CA LEU A 122 -14.87 -14.78 8.83
C LEU A 122 -15.87 -15.48 9.74
N THR A 123 -17.00 -14.86 10.03
CA THR A 123 -17.84 -15.27 11.15
C THR A 123 -18.86 -16.36 10.80
N GLY A 124 -19.13 -16.58 9.51
CA GLY A 124 -20.17 -17.47 9.00
C GLY A 124 -21.61 -16.95 9.13
N TRP A 125 -21.82 -15.72 9.64
CA TRP A 125 -23.15 -15.12 9.73
C TRP A 125 -23.73 -14.80 8.36
N GLU A 126 -25.05 -14.90 8.25
CA GLU A 126 -25.80 -14.59 7.03
C GLU A 126 -25.93 -13.07 6.82
N GLU A 127 -26.24 -12.69 5.59
CA GLU A 127 -26.44 -11.29 5.17
C GLU A 127 -25.22 -10.36 5.34
N PRO A 128 -24.03 -10.74 4.84
CA PRO A 128 -22.82 -9.92 4.94
C PRO A 128 -22.91 -8.66 4.04
N ASP A 129 -22.07 -7.68 4.34
CA ASP A 129 -21.67 -6.65 3.38
C ASP A 129 -20.59 -7.22 2.43
N THR A 130 -20.27 -6.51 1.34
CA THR A 130 -19.04 -6.79 0.59
C THR A 130 -18.05 -5.68 0.78
N ALA A 131 -16.85 -6.04 1.17
CA ALA A 131 -15.74 -5.14 1.32
C ALA A 131 -14.82 -5.25 0.09
N HIS A 132 -14.41 -4.11 -0.47
CA HIS A 132 -13.42 -4.11 -1.54
C HIS A 132 -12.03 -4.38 -0.97
N ILE A 133 -11.21 -5.12 -1.72
CA ILE A 133 -9.79 -5.30 -1.41
C ILE A 133 -9.07 -4.03 -1.87
N TYR A 134 -8.80 -3.86 -3.16
CA TYR A 134 -8.42 -2.55 -3.68
C TYR A 134 -9.57 -1.54 -3.55
N THR A 135 -9.30 -0.43 -2.87
CA THR A 135 -10.36 0.45 -2.35
C THR A 135 -11.17 1.10 -3.48
N HIS A 136 -12.49 1.16 -3.26
CA HIS A 136 -13.41 1.73 -4.25
C HIS A 136 -13.20 3.23 -4.49
N SER A 137 -12.65 3.97 -3.52
CA SER A 137 -12.26 5.37 -3.72
C SER A 137 -11.17 5.53 -4.78
N LEU A 138 -10.17 4.64 -4.77
CA LEU A 138 -9.11 4.64 -5.78
C LEU A 138 -9.65 4.22 -7.16
N ILE A 139 -10.59 3.29 -7.22
CA ILE A 139 -11.30 2.93 -8.46
C ILE A 139 -12.04 4.15 -9.03
N LYS A 140 -12.83 4.86 -8.22
CA LYS A 140 -13.53 6.09 -8.64
C LYS A 140 -12.55 7.19 -9.05
N ALA A 141 -11.44 7.31 -8.33
CA ALA A 141 -10.40 8.29 -8.59
C ALA A 141 -9.65 8.07 -9.89
N SER A 142 -9.57 6.84 -10.42
CA SER A 142 -8.90 6.57 -11.70
C SER A 142 -9.41 7.43 -12.85
N GLY A 143 -10.71 7.72 -12.87
CA GLY A 143 -11.31 8.61 -13.87
C GLY A 143 -11.20 10.10 -13.52
N ARG A 144 -11.33 10.45 -12.23
CA ARG A 144 -11.45 11.84 -11.76
C ARG A 144 -10.09 12.50 -11.47
N GLU A 145 -9.18 11.76 -10.88
CA GLU A 145 -7.87 12.20 -10.37
C GLU A 145 -6.76 11.20 -10.75
N PRO A 146 -6.53 10.92 -12.05
CA PRO A 146 -5.57 9.89 -12.49
C PRO A 146 -4.14 10.14 -12.01
N ARG A 147 -3.78 11.41 -11.74
CA ARG A 147 -2.47 11.76 -11.17
C ARG A 147 -2.31 11.32 -9.71
N ALA A 148 -3.38 11.43 -8.91
CA ALA A 148 -3.36 10.98 -7.52
C ALA A 148 -3.27 9.46 -7.45
N VAL A 149 -3.98 8.76 -8.34
CA VAL A 149 -3.86 7.29 -8.48
C VAL A 149 -2.45 6.90 -8.93
N GLY A 150 -1.88 7.59 -9.92
CA GLY A 150 -0.50 7.37 -10.35
C GLY A 150 0.50 7.51 -9.19
N ARG A 151 0.38 8.57 -8.39
CA ARG A 151 1.23 8.78 -7.20
C ARG A 151 1.12 7.67 -6.18
N PHE A 152 -0.10 7.22 -5.87
CA PHE A 152 -0.32 6.11 -4.96
C PHE A 152 0.52 4.90 -5.39
N TRP A 153 0.45 4.54 -6.66
CA TRP A 153 1.23 3.44 -7.23
C TRP A 153 2.73 3.71 -7.30
N ASP A 154 3.16 4.94 -7.56
CA ASP A 154 4.57 5.33 -7.56
C ASP A 154 5.17 5.14 -6.16
N ILE A 155 4.43 5.49 -5.10
CA ILE A 155 4.86 5.30 -3.70
C ILE A 155 5.01 3.82 -3.39
N LEU A 156 4.07 2.96 -3.82
CA LEU A 156 4.24 1.51 -3.64
C LEU A 156 5.50 1.00 -4.35
N GLY A 157 5.80 1.52 -5.55
CA GLY A 157 7.01 1.18 -6.31
C GLY A 157 8.33 1.55 -5.62
N LEU A 158 8.30 2.44 -4.61
CA LEU A 158 9.47 2.78 -3.82
C LEU A 158 9.73 1.77 -2.69
N PHE A 159 8.71 1.10 -2.16
CA PHE A 159 8.83 0.22 -1.00
C PHE A 159 8.76 -1.27 -1.32
N TRP A 160 8.27 -1.65 -2.50
CA TRP A 160 8.22 -3.04 -2.95
C TRP A 160 8.87 -3.23 -4.31
N GLU A 161 9.28 -4.46 -4.60
CA GLU A 161 9.86 -4.80 -5.89
C GLU A 161 8.92 -4.47 -7.07
N GLU A 162 9.51 -4.02 -8.18
CA GLU A 162 8.75 -3.57 -9.35
C GLU A 162 7.85 -4.70 -9.88
N GLU A 163 8.36 -5.92 -9.94
CA GLU A 163 7.59 -7.10 -10.36
C GLU A 163 6.33 -7.29 -9.52
N ARG A 164 6.43 -7.14 -8.20
CA ARG A 164 5.30 -7.28 -7.27
C ARG A 164 4.28 -6.18 -7.47
N VAL A 165 4.71 -4.92 -7.56
CA VAL A 165 3.81 -3.78 -7.77
C VAL A 165 3.12 -3.88 -9.14
N GLU A 166 3.82 -4.36 -10.17
CA GLU A 166 3.21 -4.64 -11.47
C GLU A 166 2.16 -5.75 -11.40
N GLN A 167 2.40 -6.81 -10.64
CA GLN A 167 1.41 -7.88 -10.43
C GLN A 167 0.14 -7.31 -9.79
N TRP A 168 0.27 -6.52 -8.72
CA TRP A 168 -0.88 -5.84 -8.09
C TRP A 168 -1.63 -4.95 -9.07
N LYS A 169 -0.92 -4.18 -9.92
CA LYS A 169 -1.53 -3.33 -10.94
C LYS A 169 -2.30 -4.13 -11.99
N LYS A 170 -1.76 -5.26 -12.47
CA LYS A 170 -2.37 -6.08 -13.55
C LYS A 170 -3.74 -6.65 -13.16
N GLU A 171 -3.97 -6.87 -11.87
CA GLU A 171 -5.26 -7.32 -11.34
C GLU A 171 -6.36 -6.27 -11.54
N ILE A 172 -6.03 -4.98 -11.36
CA ILE A 172 -6.98 -3.87 -11.49
C ILE A 172 -6.97 -3.30 -12.91
N PHE A 173 -5.83 -3.15 -13.56
CA PHE A 173 -5.69 -2.43 -14.82
C PHE A 173 -5.25 -3.37 -15.94
N SER A 174 -6.00 -3.37 -17.05
CA SER A 174 -5.66 -4.18 -18.24
C SER A 174 -4.31 -3.79 -18.87
N ASP A 175 -3.97 -2.50 -18.88
CA ASP A 175 -2.62 -2.00 -19.16
C ASP A 175 -2.09 -1.32 -17.89
N PRO A 176 -1.03 -1.84 -17.24
CA PRO A 176 -0.44 -1.23 -16.04
C PRO A 176 0.08 0.21 -16.23
N ARG A 177 0.22 0.67 -17.48
CA ARG A 177 0.60 2.04 -17.84
C ARG A 177 -0.61 2.96 -18.02
N ASP A 178 -1.81 2.40 -18.20
CA ASP A 178 -3.06 3.15 -18.30
C ASP A 178 -3.95 2.90 -17.09
N LEU A 179 -3.86 3.80 -16.11
CA LEU A 179 -4.57 3.72 -14.84
C LEU A 179 -6.00 4.31 -14.89
N LYS A 180 -6.54 4.58 -16.09
CA LYS A 180 -7.85 5.25 -16.26
C LYS A 180 -9.04 4.31 -16.30
N ALA A 181 -8.82 3.01 -16.55
CA ALA A 181 -9.88 2.02 -16.72
C ALA A 181 -9.67 0.83 -15.75
N PRO A 182 -9.93 1.03 -14.44
CA PRO A 182 -9.87 -0.05 -13.48
C PRO A 182 -10.98 -1.08 -13.72
N LYS A 183 -10.67 -2.36 -13.52
CA LYS A 183 -11.62 -3.46 -13.41
C LYS A 183 -12.14 -3.49 -11.98
N ASP A 184 -13.45 -3.48 -11.85
CA ASP A 184 -14.14 -3.65 -10.57
C ASP A 184 -15.04 -4.88 -10.65
N GLY A 185 -14.59 -5.97 -10.04
CA GLY A 185 -15.20 -7.29 -10.18
C GLY A 185 -15.17 -8.10 -8.89
N CYS A 186 -15.80 -9.28 -8.92
CA CYS A 186 -15.90 -10.21 -7.78
C CYS A 186 -14.53 -10.55 -7.15
N PHE A 187 -13.48 -10.65 -7.97
CA PHE A 187 -12.11 -10.92 -7.54
C PHE A 187 -11.55 -9.83 -6.59
N ASN A 188 -12.11 -8.61 -6.61
CA ASN A 188 -11.70 -7.49 -5.78
C ASN A 188 -12.59 -7.32 -4.53
N MET A 189 -13.36 -8.33 -4.14
CA MET A 189 -14.31 -8.23 -3.03
C MET A 189 -14.29 -9.47 -2.13
N ILE A 190 -14.60 -9.25 -0.84
CA ILE A 190 -14.84 -10.30 0.17
C ILE A 190 -16.11 -10.01 0.96
N SER A 191 -16.86 -11.05 1.32
CA SER A 191 -18.08 -10.89 2.14
C SER A 191 -17.74 -10.79 3.62
N LEU A 192 -17.99 -9.63 4.23
CA LEU A 192 -17.72 -9.36 5.64
C LEU A 192 -19.00 -8.87 6.32
N ASP A 193 -19.25 -9.35 7.54
CA ASP A 193 -20.25 -8.74 8.42
C ASP A 193 -19.92 -7.27 8.66
N LYS A 194 -20.96 -6.46 8.94
CA LYS A 194 -20.84 -5.01 9.19
C LYS A 194 -19.70 -4.66 10.16
N HIS A 195 -19.57 -5.40 11.25
CA HIS A 195 -18.56 -5.11 12.28
C HIS A 195 -17.13 -5.45 11.81
N PRO A 196 -16.79 -6.67 11.37
CA PRO A 196 -15.53 -6.98 10.70
C PRO A 196 -15.24 -6.07 9.49
N HIS A 197 -16.23 -5.70 8.70
CA HIS A 197 -16.06 -4.79 7.56
C HIS A 197 -15.54 -3.42 8.03
N ALA A 198 -16.18 -2.83 9.06
CA ALA A 198 -15.72 -1.56 9.64
C ALA A 198 -14.31 -1.67 10.24
N LEU A 199 -14.01 -2.76 10.97
CA LEU A 199 -12.69 -2.99 11.54
C LEU A 199 -11.61 -3.17 10.47
N TRP A 200 -11.93 -3.84 9.36
CA TRP A 200 -11.03 -4.01 8.24
C TRP A 200 -10.82 -2.68 7.52
N GLY A 201 -11.89 -1.95 7.22
CA GLY A 201 -11.79 -0.65 6.56
C GLY A 201 -10.99 0.37 7.37
N ALA A 202 -10.99 0.25 8.69
CA ALA A 202 -10.19 1.05 9.62
C ALA A 202 -8.77 0.50 9.87
N GLY A 203 -8.30 -0.55 9.17
CA GLY A 203 -6.95 -1.10 9.34
C GLY A 203 -6.67 -1.74 10.71
N ARG A 204 -7.71 -2.15 11.46
CA ARG A 204 -7.56 -2.74 12.81
C ARG A 204 -7.19 -4.22 12.79
N PHE A 205 -7.42 -4.90 11.67
CA PHE A 205 -6.87 -6.21 11.38
C PHE A 205 -6.47 -6.30 9.90
N ALA A 206 -5.66 -7.30 9.59
CA ALA A 206 -5.23 -7.60 8.23
C ALA A 206 -5.43 -9.09 7.93
N LEU A 207 -5.65 -9.41 6.65
CA LEU A 207 -5.82 -10.77 6.16
C LEU A 207 -4.60 -11.10 5.31
N ARG A 208 -3.76 -12.04 5.75
CA ARG A 208 -2.59 -12.49 5.01
C ARG A 208 -2.98 -13.64 4.10
N PRO A 209 -2.79 -13.56 2.77
CA PRO A 209 -2.97 -14.72 1.91
C PRO A 209 -1.84 -15.72 2.17
N LYS A 210 -2.19 -16.99 2.46
CA LYS A 210 -1.25 -18.00 2.95
C LYS A 210 -0.97 -19.10 1.94
N GLU A 211 -2.02 -19.61 1.32
CA GLU A 211 -1.93 -20.74 0.42
C GLU A 211 -3.02 -20.62 -0.63
N LEU A 212 -2.65 -20.79 -1.89
CA LEU A 212 -3.58 -21.00 -2.99
C LEU A 212 -3.40 -22.45 -3.43
N SER A 213 -4.50 -23.21 -3.50
CA SER A 213 -4.44 -24.61 -3.90
C SER A 213 -3.95 -24.74 -5.35
N ALA A 214 -3.38 -25.91 -5.67
CA ALA A 214 -2.80 -26.15 -7.00
C ALA A 214 -3.83 -26.08 -8.14
N ASP A 215 -5.11 -26.32 -7.84
CA ASP A 215 -6.24 -26.18 -8.76
C ASP A 215 -6.84 -24.77 -8.78
N LEU A 216 -6.27 -23.83 -8.02
CA LEU A 216 -6.72 -22.44 -7.87
C LEU A 216 -8.13 -22.29 -7.31
N LYS A 217 -8.66 -23.33 -6.64
CA LYS A 217 -10.02 -23.41 -6.11
C LYS A 217 -10.15 -23.11 -4.63
N GLU A 218 -9.05 -23.10 -3.91
CA GLU A 218 -9.04 -22.85 -2.47
C GLU A 218 -7.98 -21.81 -2.15
N LEU A 219 -8.41 -20.67 -1.60
CA LEU A 219 -7.53 -19.68 -1.01
C LEU A 219 -7.65 -19.76 0.51
N LYS A 220 -6.52 -19.87 1.19
CA LYS A 220 -6.45 -19.80 2.66
C LYS A 220 -5.90 -18.46 3.07
N VAL A 221 -6.59 -17.79 3.98
CA VAL A 221 -6.14 -16.53 4.58
C VAL A 221 -5.94 -16.68 6.08
N GLU A 222 -4.95 -15.97 6.60
CA GLU A 222 -4.64 -15.91 8.01
C GLU A 222 -5.05 -14.55 8.57
N PHE A 223 -5.83 -14.56 9.65
CA PHE A 223 -6.30 -13.34 10.31
C PHE A 223 -5.24 -12.82 11.28
N HIS A 224 -4.96 -11.52 11.23
CA HIS A 224 -3.98 -10.86 12.10
C HIS A 224 -4.52 -9.56 12.68
N TRP A 225 -4.70 -9.52 13.99
CA TRP A 225 -4.95 -8.26 14.69
C TRP A 225 -3.76 -7.31 14.53
N GLN A 226 -4.05 -6.04 14.24
CA GLN A 226 -3.02 -5.02 14.25
C GLN A 226 -2.82 -4.51 15.68
N PRO A 227 -1.57 -4.35 16.14
CA PRO A 227 -1.31 -3.73 17.43
C PRO A 227 -1.87 -2.31 17.44
N LYS A 228 -2.51 -1.92 18.55
CA LYS A 228 -2.88 -0.53 18.77
C LYS A 228 -1.63 0.27 19.15
N PRO A 229 -1.31 1.38 18.47
CA PRO A 229 -0.19 2.23 18.85
C PRO A 229 -0.37 2.76 20.27
N SER A 230 0.73 2.90 21.02
CA SER A 230 0.69 3.38 22.39
C SER A 230 0.50 4.90 22.49
N HIS A 231 0.81 5.67 21.44
CA HIS A 231 0.77 7.13 21.42
C HIS A 231 0.44 7.68 20.03
N GLU A 232 -0.26 8.81 19.99
CA GLU A 232 -0.39 9.67 18.81
C GLU A 232 0.82 10.61 18.76
N THR A 233 1.86 10.22 18.04
CA THR A 233 3.06 11.05 17.87
C THR A 233 3.12 11.57 16.44
N GLU A 234 3.32 12.86 16.25
CA GLU A 234 3.48 13.47 14.92
C GLU A 234 4.75 12.97 14.19
N GLU A 235 5.79 12.62 14.96
CA GLU A 235 7.08 12.16 14.49
C GLU A 235 7.57 10.98 15.36
N ILE A 236 8.26 10.02 14.76
CA ILE A 236 8.75 8.80 15.40
C ILE A 236 10.20 8.51 15.00
N ASP A 237 10.98 7.93 15.91
CA ASP A 237 12.32 7.46 15.59
C ASP A 237 12.23 6.27 14.62
N LEU A 238 12.93 6.34 13.47
CA LEU A 238 12.92 5.30 12.44
C LEU A 238 13.27 3.90 12.99
N LEU A 239 14.07 3.83 14.07
CA LEU A 239 14.50 2.59 14.69
C LEU A 239 13.54 2.07 15.76
N THR A 240 12.48 2.80 16.10
CA THR A 240 11.43 2.33 17.01
C THR A 240 10.87 1.00 16.49
N GLU A 241 10.84 0.00 17.37
CA GLU A 241 10.29 -1.30 17.01
C GLU A 241 8.77 -1.25 16.95
N PRO A 242 8.17 -1.75 15.86
CA PRO A 242 6.73 -1.92 15.85
C PRO A 242 6.33 -2.98 16.88
N ALA A 243 5.17 -2.79 17.51
CA ALA A 243 4.64 -3.79 18.41
C ALA A 243 4.38 -5.10 17.65
N THR A 244 4.73 -6.23 18.26
CA THR A 244 4.46 -7.55 17.68
C THR A 244 2.95 -7.80 17.61
N SER A 245 2.48 -8.39 16.51
CA SER A 245 1.12 -8.93 16.42
C SER A 245 1.02 -10.35 16.98
N ARG A 246 2.15 -10.98 17.33
CA ARG A 246 2.18 -12.32 17.91
C ARG A 246 1.42 -12.37 19.24
N GLY A 247 0.49 -13.32 19.34
CA GLY A 247 -0.32 -13.49 20.56
C GLY A 247 -1.37 -12.40 20.77
N LEU A 248 -1.63 -11.53 19.78
CA LEU A 248 -2.77 -10.63 19.81
C LEU A 248 -4.04 -11.38 19.40
N TYR A 249 -4.96 -11.53 20.34
CA TYR A 249 -6.27 -12.19 20.13
C TYR A 249 -7.45 -11.19 20.19
N LYS A 250 -7.18 -9.92 20.48
CA LYS A 250 -8.19 -8.87 20.67
C LYS A 250 -7.64 -7.50 20.30
N TYR A 251 -8.50 -6.61 19.83
CA TYR A 251 -8.19 -5.20 19.61
C TYR A 251 -8.89 -4.35 20.67
N GLY A 252 -8.14 -3.54 21.42
CA GLY A 252 -8.72 -2.66 22.45
C GLY A 252 -9.58 -3.37 23.51
N GLY A 253 -9.33 -4.66 23.76
CA GLY A 253 -10.10 -5.46 24.73
C GLY A 253 -11.27 -6.27 24.16
N ARG A 254 -11.68 -6.06 22.90
CA ARG A 254 -12.71 -6.87 22.22
C ARG A 254 -12.08 -7.78 21.17
N GLY A 255 -12.41 -9.08 21.23
CA GLY A 255 -12.00 -10.06 20.23
C GLY A 255 -13.14 -10.36 19.26
N LEU A 256 -12.79 -10.77 18.04
CA LEU A 256 -13.67 -11.54 17.18
C LEU A 256 -13.40 -13.02 17.49
N PRO A 257 -14.40 -13.90 17.46
CA PRO A 257 -14.14 -15.35 17.44
C PRO A 257 -13.23 -15.59 16.26
N VAL A 258 -11.99 -16.07 16.45
CA VAL A 258 -10.97 -16.15 15.39
C VAL A 258 -11.36 -17.24 14.39
N PRO A 259 -11.72 -16.87 13.15
CA PRO A 259 -11.99 -17.85 12.12
C PRO A 259 -10.90 -17.72 11.08
N THR A 260 -10.02 -18.72 11.02
CA THR A 260 -9.19 -18.90 9.84
C THR A 260 -10.15 -19.15 8.67
N GLY A 261 -10.30 -18.15 7.79
CA GLY A 261 -11.20 -18.24 6.64
C GLY A 261 -10.61 -19.16 5.58
N THR A 262 -11.37 -20.15 5.16
CA THR A 262 -11.08 -20.96 3.97
C THR A 262 -12.05 -20.56 2.88
N TYR A 263 -11.55 -20.03 1.76
CA TYR A 263 -12.36 -19.80 0.57
C TYR A 263 -12.37 -21.09 -0.24
N LYS A 264 -13.55 -21.63 -0.56
CA LYS A 264 -13.70 -22.78 -1.45
C LYS A 264 -14.52 -22.37 -2.66
N GLU A 265 -14.01 -22.68 -3.84
CA GLU A 265 -14.70 -22.51 -5.11
C GLU A 265 -15.66 -23.69 -5.32
N ASP A 266 -16.95 -23.43 -5.14
CA ASP A 266 -18.01 -24.42 -5.42
C ASP A 266 -18.66 -24.20 -6.81
N ASP A 267 -18.34 -23.11 -7.52
CA ASP A 267 -19.05 -22.65 -8.73
C ASP A 267 -18.13 -22.15 -9.88
N ASP A 268 -18.72 -21.79 -11.03
CA ASP A 268 -18.07 -21.37 -12.30
C ASP A 268 -16.95 -20.30 -12.09
N PRO A 269 -15.65 -20.65 -12.26
CA PRO A 269 -14.50 -19.80 -11.90
C PRO A 269 -14.44 -18.49 -12.68
N ASP A 270 -14.98 -18.47 -13.90
CA ASP A 270 -15.01 -17.26 -14.72
C ASP A 270 -16.05 -16.24 -14.22
N LYS A 271 -17.09 -16.71 -13.52
CA LYS A 271 -18.17 -15.87 -12.98
C LYS A 271 -17.98 -15.51 -11.52
N LEU A 272 -17.48 -16.45 -10.73
CA LEU A 272 -17.34 -16.39 -9.27
C LEU A 272 -15.88 -16.64 -8.85
N PRO A 273 -14.91 -15.87 -9.37
CA PRO A 273 -13.49 -16.09 -9.06
C PRO A 273 -13.22 -15.87 -7.57
N LEU A 274 -12.23 -16.61 -7.06
CA LEU A 274 -11.66 -16.35 -5.74
C LEU A 274 -11.18 -14.90 -5.60
N PRO A 275 -11.10 -14.38 -4.36
CA PRO A 275 -10.40 -13.13 -4.11
C PRO A 275 -8.99 -13.15 -4.70
N SER A 276 -8.60 -12.07 -5.36
CA SER A 276 -7.29 -11.96 -5.99
C SER A 276 -6.17 -12.03 -4.94
N TRP A 277 -5.30 -13.04 -5.06
CA TRP A 277 -4.16 -13.22 -4.16
C TRP A 277 -3.23 -12.00 -4.18
N PRO A 278 -2.82 -11.45 -5.34
CA PRO A 278 -1.95 -10.27 -5.37
C PRO A 278 -2.61 -9.05 -4.69
N LEU A 279 -3.92 -8.85 -4.87
CA LEU A 279 -4.61 -7.74 -4.19
C LEU A 279 -4.68 -7.95 -2.67
N LEU A 280 -4.89 -9.18 -2.20
CA LEU A 280 -4.86 -9.48 -0.77
C LEU A 280 -3.46 -9.29 -0.17
N GLU A 281 -2.40 -9.57 -0.92
CA GLU A 281 -1.03 -9.29 -0.48
C GLU A 281 -0.79 -7.78 -0.33
N MET A 282 -1.19 -6.98 -1.33
CA MET A 282 -1.14 -5.52 -1.24
C MET A 282 -1.96 -5.00 -0.05
N GLN A 283 -3.19 -5.50 0.12
CA GLN A 283 -4.05 -5.17 1.25
C GLN A 283 -3.36 -5.48 2.58
N TRP A 284 -2.79 -6.68 2.69
CA TRP A 284 -2.07 -7.14 3.88
C TRP A 284 -1.01 -6.13 4.32
N HIS A 285 -0.21 -5.63 3.39
CA HIS A 285 0.80 -4.63 3.68
C HIS A 285 0.20 -3.28 4.10
N LEU A 286 -0.78 -2.77 3.36
CA LEU A 286 -1.36 -1.45 3.63
C LEU A 286 -2.15 -1.39 4.93
N GLN A 287 -2.83 -2.48 5.30
CA GLN A 287 -3.52 -2.57 6.60
C GLN A 287 -2.55 -2.58 7.78
N ARG A 288 -1.41 -3.26 7.64
CA ARG A 288 -0.35 -3.22 8.66
C ARG A 288 0.23 -1.83 8.80
N ILE A 289 0.44 -1.13 7.68
CA ILE A 289 0.92 0.25 7.69
C ILE A 289 -0.08 1.15 8.41
N ALA A 290 -1.37 1.07 8.08
CA ALA A 290 -2.42 1.84 8.74
C ALA A 290 -2.52 1.57 10.24
N GLY A 291 -2.39 0.30 10.65
CA GLY A 291 -2.38 -0.09 12.06
C GLY A 291 -1.16 0.44 12.81
N MET A 292 0.04 0.25 12.26
CA MET A 292 1.29 0.70 12.87
C MET A 292 1.39 2.24 12.94
N SER A 293 0.99 2.95 11.87
CA SER A 293 1.08 4.42 11.80
C SER A 293 0.07 5.14 12.69
N GLY A 294 -0.94 4.42 13.21
CA GLY A 294 -2.05 5.00 13.98
C GLY A 294 -3.16 5.62 13.14
N ALA A 295 -3.05 5.58 11.81
CA ALA A 295 -4.13 6.02 10.92
C ALA A 295 -5.44 5.23 11.16
N ALA A 296 -5.33 4.00 11.68
CA ALA A 296 -6.45 3.17 12.10
C ALA A 296 -7.31 3.78 13.23
N GLU A 297 -6.70 4.55 14.15
CA GLU A 297 -7.41 5.20 15.24
C GLU A 297 -8.06 6.51 14.78
N ALA A 298 -7.36 7.29 13.95
CA ALA A 298 -7.87 8.56 13.39
C ALA A 298 -9.13 8.36 12.51
N SER A 299 -9.28 7.19 11.89
CA SER A 299 -10.48 6.86 11.10
C SER A 299 -11.76 6.69 11.93
N GLY A 300 -11.64 6.53 13.25
CA GLY A 300 -12.78 6.34 14.15
C GLY A 300 -13.60 7.61 14.44
N ASP A 301 -13.06 8.80 14.13
CA ASP A 301 -13.66 10.10 14.43
C ASP A 301 -14.41 10.73 13.23
N LEU A 302 -14.48 10.02 12.10
CA LEU A 302 -15.28 10.45 10.96
C LEU A 302 -16.67 9.81 11.06
N ASP A 303 -17.58 10.51 11.73
CA ASP A 303 -19.02 10.24 11.64
C ASP A 303 -19.39 10.08 10.16
N HIS A 304 -20.03 8.93 9.84
CA HIS A 304 -20.61 8.65 8.54
C HIS A 304 -21.74 9.65 8.24
N ASN A 305 -21.40 10.85 7.77
CA ASN A 305 -22.32 11.63 6.97
C ASN A 305 -22.23 11.14 5.53
N ASP A 306 -23.22 10.33 5.18
CA ASP A 306 -23.66 10.14 3.80
C ASP A 306 -24.17 11.49 3.27
N ASP A 307 -23.27 12.38 2.88
CA ASP A 307 -23.61 13.52 2.04
C ASP A 307 -22.63 13.55 0.86
N ASP A 308 -23.21 13.45 -0.33
CA ASP A 308 -22.58 13.78 -1.60
C ASP A 308 -22.12 15.25 -1.57
N ASP A 309 -20.98 15.55 -0.93
CA ASP A 309 -20.39 16.90 -0.94
C ASP A 309 -19.25 16.99 -1.94
N ASP A 310 -19.54 17.77 -2.98
CA ASP A 310 -18.62 18.22 -4.02
C ASP A 310 -17.42 18.97 -3.42
N GLY A 311 -16.22 18.56 -3.83
CA GLY A 311 -15.15 19.52 -4.09
C GLY A 311 -14.53 20.25 -2.89
N LYS A 312 -13.88 19.52 -1.98
CA LYS A 312 -12.67 20.06 -1.33
C LYS A 312 -11.44 19.51 -2.03
N GLU A 313 -11.04 20.19 -3.11
CA GLU A 313 -9.68 20.08 -3.65
C GLU A 313 -8.69 20.33 -2.51
N MET A 314 -7.97 19.28 -2.10
CA MET A 314 -6.74 19.44 -1.35
C MET A 314 -5.82 20.36 -2.17
N PRO A 315 -5.22 21.42 -1.59
CA PRO A 315 -4.42 22.37 -2.34
C PRO A 315 -3.29 21.64 -3.07
N THR A 316 -3.42 21.47 -4.39
CA THR A 316 -2.38 20.92 -5.25
C THR A 316 -1.36 22.01 -5.54
N TYR A 317 -0.64 22.45 -4.50
CA TYR A 317 0.63 23.12 -4.74
C TYR A 317 1.53 22.14 -5.49
N ASP A 318 2.21 22.61 -6.53
CA ASP A 318 3.07 21.89 -7.50
C ASP A 318 4.04 20.85 -6.87
N ARG A 319 3.48 19.75 -6.37
CA ARG A 319 4.16 18.54 -5.90
C ARG A 319 4.18 17.48 -7.02
N ASP A 320 3.56 17.77 -8.17
CA ASP A 320 3.26 16.83 -9.29
C ASP A 320 4.49 16.53 -10.14
N ALA A 321 5.46 17.43 -10.13
CA ALA A 321 6.78 17.20 -10.72
C ALA A 321 7.62 16.27 -9.84
N ASN A 322 7.57 16.41 -8.51
CA ASN A 322 8.60 15.88 -7.62
C ASN A 322 8.68 14.34 -7.56
N VAL A 323 7.58 13.56 -7.55
CA VAL A 323 7.66 12.08 -7.44
C VAL A 323 8.06 11.40 -8.75
N ARG A 324 7.51 11.86 -9.89
CA ARG A 324 7.99 11.39 -11.20
C ARG A 324 9.43 11.82 -11.44
N SER A 325 9.80 13.01 -10.99
CA SER A 325 11.19 13.45 -10.93
C SER A 325 12.02 12.57 -10.01
N VAL A 326 11.51 12.10 -8.87
CA VAL A 326 12.21 11.15 -7.98
C VAL A 326 12.47 9.85 -8.72
N ARG A 327 11.47 9.18 -9.31
CA ARG A 327 11.70 7.95 -10.09
C ARG A 327 12.69 8.18 -11.23
N ALA A 328 12.55 9.29 -11.96
CA ALA A 328 13.49 9.65 -13.03
C ALA A 328 14.90 9.98 -12.51
N ILE A 329 15.03 10.57 -11.31
CA ILE A 329 16.31 10.81 -10.63
C ILE A 329 16.90 9.48 -10.15
N PHE A 330 16.08 8.56 -9.63
CA PHE A 330 16.48 7.21 -9.25
C PHE A 330 17.02 6.45 -10.47
N GLU A 331 16.29 6.46 -11.59
CA GLU A 331 16.73 5.85 -12.86
C GLU A 331 17.97 6.55 -13.43
N TRP A 332 18.06 7.88 -13.35
CA TRP A 332 19.23 8.65 -13.81
C TRP A 332 20.48 8.39 -12.97
N LEU A 333 20.38 8.41 -11.63
CA LEU A 333 21.48 8.09 -10.72
C LEU A 333 22.00 6.66 -10.95
N ARG A 334 21.11 5.71 -11.26
CA ARG A 334 21.46 4.33 -11.58
C ARG A 334 22.30 4.17 -12.85
N LEU A 335 22.27 5.16 -13.75
CA LEU A 335 22.92 5.13 -15.05
C LEU A 335 24.24 5.93 -15.11
N LEU A 336 24.65 6.60 -14.03
CA LEU A 336 25.88 7.39 -14.01
C LEU A 336 27.14 6.50 -13.89
N PRO A 337 28.11 6.60 -14.82
CA PRO A 337 29.46 6.12 -14.59
C PRO A 337 30.11 6.90 -13.45
N GLU A 338 31.01 6.28 -12.68
CA GLU A 338 31.69 6.86 -11.50
C GLU A 338 32.37 8.24 -11.75
N ASN A 339 32.58 8.62 -13.01
CA ASN A 339 33.35 9.79 -13.40
C ASN A 339 32.51 11.06 -13.70
N GLU A 340 31.18 11.03 -13.64
CA GLU A 340 30.31 12.17 -14.03
C GLU A 340 29.35 12.70 -12.93
N GLN A 341 29.61 12.42 -11.65
CA GLN A 341 28.75 12.78 -10.51
C GLN A 341 28.65 14.29 -10.16
N SER A 342 29.12 15.21 -11.02
CA SER A 342 29.19 16.65 -10.71
C SER A 342 28.23 17.55 -11.51
N THR A 343 27.38 17.00 -12.38
CA THR A 343 26.38 17.80 -13.13
C THR A 343 24.94 17.33 -12.88
N PRO A 344 24.01 18.24 -12.49
CA PRO A 344 22.60 17.90 -12.33
C PRO A 344 21.92 17.64 -13.69
N PRO A 345 20.87 16.82 -13.75
CA PRO A 345 20.16 16.53 -15.00
C PRO A 345 19.49 17.81 -15.54
N PRO A 346 19.31 17.95 -16.87
CA PRO A 346 18.58 19.07 -17.45
C PRO A 346 17.11 18.98 -17.04
N MET A 347 16.69 19.82 -16.09
CA MET A 347 15.26 20.04 -15.84
C MET A 347 14.65 20.66 -17.11
N SER A 348 13.67 19.97 -17.70
CA SER A 348 12.87 20.54 -18.78
C SER A 348 12.03 21.69 -18.21
N VAL A 349 12.52 22.91 -18.35
CA VAL A 349 11.72 24.11 -18.08
C VAL A 349 10.65 24.17 -19.16
N ASN A 350 9.40 23.90 -18.77
CA ASN A 350 8.24 24.14 -19.62
C ASN A 350 8.20 25.65 -19.96
N PRO A 351 8.29 26.07 -21.23
CA PRO A 351 8.30 27.48 -21.58
C PRO A 351 6.86 27.99 -21.66
N ARG A 352 6.21 28.27 -20.53
CA ARG A 352 4.97 29.05 -20.49
C ARG A 352 4.81 29.86 -19.21
N VAL A 353 5.58 30.94 -19.10
CA VAL A 353 5.06 32.24 -18.62
C VAL A 353 5.92 33.34 -19.24
N GLY A 354 5.51 33.80 -20.42
CA GLY A 354 6.02 35.03 -21.03
C GLY A 354 4.93 36.07 -21.03
N ALA A 355 4.69 36.71 -19.88
CA ALA A 355 3.94 37.95 -19.84
C ALA A 355 4.69 39.00 -20.67
N ARG A 356 4.07 39.51 -21.73
CA ARG A 356 4.44 40.80 -22.31
C ARG A 356 3.23 41.71 -22.28
N PHE A 357 3.31 42.62 -21.31
CA PHE A 357 2.64 43.91 -21.29
C PHE A 357 2.74 44.61 -22.64
N ALA A 358 1.63 45.19 -23.09
CA ALA A 358 1.63 46.29 -24.05
C ALA A 358 2.27 47.53 -23.41
N PRO A 359 2.87 48.42 -24.23
CA PRO A 359 2.36 49.78 -24.18
C PRO A 359 2.30 50.49 -25.55
N ALA A 360 1.36 51.46 -25.58
CA ALA A 360 1.11 52.55 -26.53
C ALA A 360 0.58 52.19 -27.91
#